data_AF-A0A2N6BKM6-F1
#
_entry.id   AF-A0A2N6BKM6-F1
#
_cell.length_a   1.000
_cell.length_b   1.000
_cell.length_c   1.000
_cell.angle_alpha   90.00
_cell.angle_beta   90.00
_cell.angle_gamma   90.00
#
_symmetry.space_group_name_H-M   'P 1'
#
loop_
_entity.id
_entity.type
_entity.pdbx_description
1 polymer ?
#
loop_
_entity_poly.entity_id
_entity_poly.type
_entity_poly.pdbx_seq_one_letter_code
_entity_poly.pdbx_strand_id
1 'polypeptide(L)'
;MTEPENTALGDETKSCVERCNECGVCVKRCAFLQRYGSPKEIALNHRKMGSKMPFECSLCGLCTEVCPEGVDPAGLMLELRRDAVKRGVGDFKEHRPLLAYERRGTSRAFTLYGLPQRCERVLFPGCALAGSRAGRVEELYEILKAADPSMGIVLDCCSSPSRSLGREEEFIRVFTDMKERLLKEGVREVLVACPNCYKIFSEYGGDLKVKTVYEELTELDSPAGKIEGDVMVTIHDPCVLRDDPIAGNAVRALLQREGVRIEEMKSSGKRTLCCGEGGNAGAIAPEFAKAWGKRREEEARGRHIVTYCAGCANYLAHFARTSHILDIYLDPEATLTGKLKAARAPITYLNRLRLKGRLKKKLFNARIGERDAAIDTPPKKKGPSRGSRLKLLIFIAFIAAALFLAKAGGVGEYLEEARLRQAIESYGILAPLAYMLLYAIAPPLMLPGLPITVVGGVLFGPLWGAVYVTIGANIGANIAFLIARYLARGWVEEKLTGTKLGTLDEQVAKSGWKVVALTRLVPLFPFNLLNYAFGLTKIPWSKYALTSLICMTPGVIAYVTFSSSLLDLVKGKVSSELLIGVGLVVIVSLIPIIYKRLKAKRANLES
;
A
#
# COMPACT_ATOMS: atom_id res chain seq x y z
N MET A 1 29.05 -27.73 -1.27
CA MET A 1 30.28 -26.95 -1.01
C MET A 1 30.38 -25.94 -2.14
N THR A 2 30.35 -24.62 -1.96
CA THR A 2 30.57 -23.73 -0.83
C THR A 2 29.97 -22.38 -1.20
N GLU A 3 29.09 -21.85 -0.36
CA GLU A 3 29.05 -20.42 -0.05
C GLU A 3 28.22 -20.26 1.25
N PRO A 4 28.88 -20.13 2.41
CA PRO A 4 28.22 -19.60 3.59
C PRO A 4 28.19 -18.08 3.41
N GLU A 5 27.12 -17.53 2.83
CA GLU A 5 26.82 -16.10 2.98
C GLU A 5 26.46 -15.85 4.45
N ASN A 6 27.52 -15.66 5.23
CA ASN A 6 27.51 -15.21 6.61
C ASN A 6 27.03 -13.75 6.63
N THR A 7 25.72 -13.53 6.45
CA THR A 7 25.08 -12.33 6.97
C THR A 7 25.13 -12.48 8.48
N ALA A 8 26.06 -11.79 9.14
CA ALA A 8 26.21 -11.81 10.59
C ALA A 8 24.82 -11.70 11.23
N LEU A 9 24.34 -12.81 11.81
CA LEU A 9 23.09 -12.83 12.55
C LEU A 9 23.25 -11.86 13.72
N GLY A 10 22.23 -11.01 13.93
CA GLY A 10 22.26 -9.96 14.94
C GLY A 10 22.41 -10.49 16.35
N ASP A 11 22.69 -9.59 17.29
CA ASP A 11 22.97 -9.94 18.68
C ASP A 11 21.78 -10.67 19.33
N GLU A 12 20.54 -10.32 18.97
CA GLU A 12 19.36 -11.00 19.50
C GLU A 12 19.19 -12.41 18.97
N THR A 13 19.59 -12.65 17.72
CA THR A 13 19.58 -13.99 17.14
C THR A 13 20.57 -14.91 17.87
N LYS A 14 21.80 -14.43 18.11
CA LYS A 14 22.81 -15.19 18.88
C LYS A 14 22.34 -15.44 20.31
N SER A 15 21.85 -14.40 20.98
CA SER A 15 21.31 -14.49 22.34
C SER A 15 20.19 -15.54 22.45
N CYS A 16 19.25 -15.56 21.50
CA CYS A 16 18.18 -16.57 21.48
C CYS A 16 18.69 -18.00 21.24
N VAL A 17 19.74 -18.19 20.43
CA VAL A 17 20.33 -19.53 20.18
C VAL A 17 21.07 -20.04 21.41
N GLU A 18 21.85 -19.19 22.05
CA GLU A 18 22.77 -19.55 23.13
C GLU A 18 22.08 -19.67 24.49
N ARG A 19 21.17 -18.74 24.80
CA ARG A 19 20.61 -18.59 26.17
C ARG A 19 19.22 -19.18 26.34
N CYS A 20 18.44 -19.36 25.27
CA CYS A 20 17.09 -19.92 25.41
C CYS A 20 17.17 -21.42 25.72
N ASN A 21 16.65 -21.80 26.90
CA ASN A 21 16.55 -23.19 27.36
C ASN A 21 15.24 -23.89 26.97
N GLU A 22 14.41 -23.24 26.16
CA GLU A 22 13.16 -23.80 25.61
C GLU A 22 12.12 -24.20 26.68
N CYS A 23 12.13 -23.55 27.85
CA CYS A 23 11.17 -23.80 28.95
C CYS A 23 9.67 -23.59 28.59
N GLY A 24 9.37 -22.96 27.46
CA GLY A 24 8.00 -22.80 26.94
C GLY A 24 7.12 -21.76 27.64
N VAL A 25 7.62 -20.98 28.60
CA VAL A 25 6.84 -19.96 29.33
C VAL A 25 6.25 -18.91 28.39
N CYS A 26 7.06 -18.39 27.46
CA CYS A 26 6.60 -17.43 26.45
C CYS A 26 5.66 -18.07 25.41
N VAL A 27 5.92 -19.34 25.04
CA VAL A 27 5.13 -20.12 24.09
C VAL A 27 3.70 -20.28 24.60
N LYS A 28 3.51 -20.72 25.86
CA LYS A 28 2.18 -20.93 26.48
C LYS A 28 1.27 -19.70 26.41
N ARG A 29 1.84 -18.48 26.34
CA ARG A 29 1.09 -17.21 26.40
C ARG A 29 0.90 -16.55 25.04
N CYS A 30 1.57 -16.98 23.98
CA CYS A 30 1.61 -16.29 22.69
C CYS A 30 1.17 -17.19 21.53
N ALA A 31 0.03 -16.88 20.90
CA ALA A 31 -0.51 -17.69 19.78
C ALA A 31 0.48 -17.83 18.61
N PHE A 32 1.28 -16.80 18.34
CA PHE A 32 2.33 -16.84 17.34
C PHE A 32 3.42 -17.87 17.69
N LEU A 33 3.93 -17.84 18.93
CA LEU A 33 4.95 -18.80 19.37
C LEU A 33 4.39 -20.23 19.49
N GLN A 34 3.11 -20.38 19.83
CA GLN A 34 2.44 -21.69 19.81
C GLN A 34 2.44 -22.32 18.41
N ARG A 35 2.40 -21.50 17.36
CA ARG A 35 2.44 -21.97 15.97
C ARG A 35 3.86 -22.26 15.48
N TYR A 36 4.82 -21.39 15.82
CA TYR A 36 6.17 -21.41 15.22
C TYR A 36 7.26 -22.00 16.11
N GLY A 37 6.97 -22.29 17.37
CA GLY A 37 7.92 -22.89 18.31
C GLY A 37 8.64 -21.89 19.21
N SER A 38 9.70 -22.36 19.84
CA SER A 38 10.52 -21.59 20.78
C SER A 38 11.30 -20.46 20.06
N PRO A 39 11.72 -19.39 20.77
CA PRO A 39 12.60 -18.37 20.20
C PRO A 39 13.89 -18.96 19.61
N LYS A 40 14.43 -20.02 20.22
CA LYS A 40 15.62 -20.75 19.75
C LYS A 40 15.35 -21.47 18.43
N GLU A 41 14.24 -22.21 18.35
CA GLU A 41 13.83 -22.91 17.13
C GLU A 41 13.64 -21.93 15.98
N ILE A 42 13.00 -20.78 16.24
CA ILE A 42 12.82 -19.73 15.25
C ILE A 42 14.17 -19.15 14.83
N ALA A 43 15.05 -18.79 15.78
CA ALA A 43 16.37 -18.26 15.47
C ALA A 43 17.17 -19.19 14.53
N LEU A 44 17.16 -20.51 14.82
CA LEU A 44 17.85 -21.53 14.03
C LEU A 44 17.20 -21.80 12.66
N ASN A 45 15.86 -21.75 12.57
CA ASN A 45 15.12 -22.27 11.41
C ASN A 45 14.32 -21.23 10.62
N HIS A 46 14.38 -19.94 10.98
CA HIS A 46 13.53 -18.89 10.39
C HIS A 46 13.52 -18.87 8.86
N ARG A 47 14.64 -19.20 8.19
CA ARG A 47 14.73 -19.22 6.71
C ARG A 47 13.83 -20.28 6.08
N LYS A 48 13.50 -21.35 6.79
CA LYS A 48 12.61 -22.44 6.34
C LYS A 48 11.13 -22.16 6.67
N MET A 49 10.84 -21.18 7.53
CA MET A 49 9.50 -20.88 8.07
C MET A 49 8.69 -19.89 7.21
N GLY A 50 9.18 -19.55 6.01
CA GLY A 50 8.53 -18.62 5.08
C GLY A 50 8.84 -17.15 5.37
N SER A 51 8.86 -16.33 4.32
CA SER A 51 9.29 -14.92 4.41
C SER A 51 8.31 -14.01 5.16
N LYS A 52 7.04 -14.41 5.31
CA LYS A 52 6.01 -13.63 6.01
C LYS A 52 6.02 -13.82 7.53
N MET A 53 6.55 -14.93 8.04
CA MET A 53 6.45 -15.32 9.45
C MET A 53 6.87 -14.20 10.43
N PRO A 54 8.01 -13.49 10.27
CA PRO A 54 8.39 -12.43 11.21
C PRO A 54 7.36 -11.29 11.30
N PHE A 55 6.57 -11.10 10.24
CA PHE A 55 5.55 -10.07 10.11
C PHE A 55 4.19 -10.47 10.71
N GLU A 56 4.03 -11.74 11.11
CA GLU A 56 2.86 -12.24 11.85
C GLU A 56 2.96 -11.97 13.37
N CYS A 57 4.16 -11.69 13.88
CA CYS A 57 4.37 -11.32 15.27
C CYS A 57 3.87 -9.89 15.58
N SER A 58 3.23 -9.66 16.73
CA SER A 58 2.76 -8.31 17.08
C SER A 58 3.84 -7.38 17.65
N LEU A 59 5.09 -7.85 17.82
CA LEU A 59 6.18 -7.11 18.47
C LEU A 59 5.78 -6.52 19.84
N CYS A 60 4.93 -7.22 20.59
CA CYS A 60 4.34 -6.69 21.83
C CYS A 60 5.24 -6.81 23.07
N GLY A 61 6.36 -7.54 22.97
CA GLY A 61 7.33 -7.71 24.06
C GLY A 61 6.89 -8.61 25.22
N LEU A 62 5.69 -9.22 25.19
CA LEU A 62 5.24 -10.07 26.29
C LEU A 62 6.14 -11.28 26.48
N CYS A 63 6.62 -11.87 25.38
CA CYS A 63 7.55 -13.00 25.41
C CYS A 63 8.89 -12.65 26.06
N THR A 64 9.38 -11.43 25.85
CA THR A 64 10.60 -10.88 26.44
C THR A 64 10.43 -10.71 27.95
N GLU A 65 9.35 -10.04 28.37
CA GLU A 65 9.06 -9.78 29.78
C GLU A 65 8.88 -11.06 30.61
N VAL A 66 8.26 -12.10 30.04
CA VAL A 66 8.02 -13.36 30.78
C VAL A 66 9.17 -14.36 30.66
N CYS A 67 10.26 -14.01 29.97
CA CYS A 67 11.36 -14.93 29.76
C CYS A 67 12.25 -15.03 31.01
N PRO A 68 12.40 -16.23 31.61
CA PRO A 68 13.27 -16.39 32.79
C PRO A 68 14.75 -16.21 32.46
N GLU A 69 15.15 -16.50 31.23
CA GLU A 69 16.54 -16.39 30.77
C GLU A 69 16.90 -14.98 30.28
N GLY A 70 15.94 -14.05 30.25
CA GLY A 70 16.17 -12.67 29.80
C GLY A 70 16.57 -12.55 28.33
N VAL A 71 16.15 -13.47 27.46
CA VAL A 71 16.27 -13.29 25.99
C VAL A 71 15.16 -12.36 25.47
N ASP A 72 15.39 -11.72 24.32
CA ASP A 72 14.41 -10.83 23.67
C ASP A 72 13.85 -11.39 22.35
N PRO A 73 12.79 -12.23 22.40
CA PRO A 73 12.16 -12.74 21.19
C PRO A 73 11.47 -11.66 20.36
N ALA A 74 11.07 -10.53 20.95
CA ALA A 74 10.49 -9.42 20.18
C ALA A 74 11.57 -8.69 19.37
N GLY A 75 12.74 -8.46 19.97
CA GLY A 75 13.96 -8.00 19.29
C GLY A 75 14.38 -8.91 18.15
N LEU A 76 14.42 -10.23 18.40
CA LEU A 76 14.66 -11.24 17.35
C LEU A 76 13.70 -11.05 16.17
N MET A 77 12.39 -10.97 16.41
CA MET A 77 11.42 -10.81 15.30
C MET A 77 11.64 -9.51 14.52
N LEU A 78 12.06 -8.44 15.19
CA LEU A 78 12.35 -7.16 14.55
C LEU A 78 13.63 -7.21 13.71
N GLU A 79 14.67 -7.90 14.17
CA GLU A 79 15.86 -8.22 13.37
C GLU A 79 15.50 -9.01 12.12
N LEU A 80 14.69 -10.06 12.25
CA LEU A 80 14.24 -10.88 11.12
C LEU A 80 13.43 -10.07 10.11
N ARG A 81 12.61 -9.10 10.55
CA ARG A 81 11.92 -8.16 9.64
C ARG A 81 12.90 -7.28 8.87
N ARG A 82 13.92 -6.73 9.56
CA ARG A 82 14.95 -5.89 8.94
C ARG A 82 15.75 -6.67 7.90
N ASP A 83 16.18 -7.89 8.23
CA ASP A 83 16.85 -8.79 7.30
C ASP A 83 15.97 -9.10 6.07
N ALA A 84 14.69 -9.43 6.29
CA ALA A 84 13.76 -9.68 5.20
C ALA A 84 13.57 -8.47 4.26
N VAL A 85 13.53 -7.25 4.81
CA VAL A 85 13.47 -6.02 4.01
C VAL A 85 14.78 -5.81 3.23
N LYS A 86 15.95 -5.98 3.86
CA LYS A 86 17.27 -5.85 3.21
C LYS A 86 17.44 -6.82 2.04
N ARG A 87 16.97 -8.07 2.18
CA ARG A 87 16.96 -9.08 1.11
C ARG A 87 15.87 -8.86 0.04
N GLY A 88 15.06 -7.82 0.16
CA GLY A 88 14.01 -7.48 -0.81
C GLY A 88 12.77 -8.38 -0.75
N VAL A 89 12.60 -9.17 0.33
CA VAL A 89 11.44 -10.08 0.50
C VAL A 89 10.39 -9.57 1.48
N GLY A 90 10.64 -8.44 2.16
CA GLY A 90 9.73 -7.81 3.14
C GLY A 90 8.69 -6.82 2.58
N ASP A 91 8.60 -6.63 1.25
CA ASP A 91 7.64 -5.70 0.63
C ASP A 91 6.29 -6.37 0.30
N PHE A 92 5.45 -6.50 1.32
CA PHE A 92 4.13 -7.13 1.20
C PHE A 92 3.03 -6.15 0.75
N LYS A 93 2.12 -6.61 -0.12
CA LYS A 93 0.97 -5.81 -0.59
C LYS A 93 0.05 -5.41 0.56
N GLU A 94 -0.03 -6.25 1.58
CA GLU A 94 -0.83 -6.11 2.79
C GLU A 94 -0.38 -4.91 3.64
N HIS A 95 0.88 -4.51 3.55
CA HIS A 95 1.42 -3.33 4.24
C HIS A 95 1.19 -2.00 3.49
N ARG A 96 0.73 -2.04 2.22
CA ARG A 96 0.56 -0.82 1.41
C ARG A 96 -0.38 0.21 2.03
N PRO A 97 -1.52 -0.15 2.66
CA PRO A 97 -2.40 0.83 3.30
C PRO A 97 -1.70 1.59 4.44
N LEU A 98 -0.95 0.88 5.29
CA LEU A 98 -0.21 1.47 6.39
C LEU A 98 0.93 2.37 5.89
N LEU A 99 1.72 1.90 4.92
CA LEU A 99 2.79 2.69 4.31
C LEU A 99 2.24 3.93 3.57
N ALA A 100 1.06 3.83 2.96
CA ALA A 100 0.40 4.98 2.35
C ALA A 100 -0.12 5.97 3.41
N TYR A 101 -0.61 5.47 4.55
CA TYR A 101 -1.00 6.30 5.68
C TYR A 101 0.20 7.06 6.26
N GLU A 102 1.34 6.39 6.45
CA GLU A 102 2.59 7.00 6.91
C GLU A 102 3.09 8.06 5.93
N ARG A 103 3.23 7.73 4.63
CA ARG A 103 3.66 8.69 3.59
C ARG A 103 2.77 9.93 3.52
N ARG A 104 1.44 9.75 3.62
CA ARG A 104 0.55 10.91 3.71
C ARG A 104 0.79 11.68 5.00
N GLY A 105 1.02 10.97 6.11
CA GLY A 105 1.27 11.57 7.41
C GLY A 105 2.50 12.46 7.48
N THR A 106 3.53 12.15 6.71
CA THR A 106 4.77 12.94 6.55
C THR A 106 4.74 13.90 5.36
N SER A 107 3.62 13.99 4.63
CA SER A 107 3.51 14.89 3.49
C SER A 107 3.27 16.34 3.94
N ARG A 108 3.66 17.30 3.09
CA ARG A 108 3.38 18.74 3.29
C ARG A 108 1.91 19.02 3.64
N ALA A 109 0.96 18.33 3.02
CA ALA A 109 -0.46 18.56 3.23
C ALA A 109 -0.91 18.24 4.67
N PHE A 110 -0.32 17.23 5.31
CA PHE A 110 -0.72 16.73 6.62
C PHE A 110 0.23 17.11 7.75
N THR A 111 1.35 17.77 7.44
CA THR A 111 2.31 18.25 8.41
C THR A 111 2.08 19.71 8.77
N LEU A 112 2.37 20.07 10.02
CA LEU A 112 2.34 21.43 10.56
C LEU A 112 3.38 21.55 11.67
N TYR A 113 4.24 22.56 11.59
CA TYR A 113 5.15 22.97 12.65
C TYR A 113 4.69 24.37 13.08
N GLY A 114 3.91 24.45 14.15
CA GLY A 114 3.42 25.70 14.72
C GLY A 114 4.27 26.07 15.92
N LEU A 115 5.25 26.96 15.73
CA LEU A 115 6.25 27.28 16.75
C LEU A 115 6.19 28.77 17.13
N PRO A 116 5.63 29.12 18.31
CA PRO A 116 5.67 30.48 18.84
C PRO A 116 7.09 31.06 18.99
N GLN A 117 7.20 32.36 19.28
CA GLN A 117 8.50 32.94 19.62
C GLN A 117 9.06 32.28 20.88
N ARG A 118 10.36 31.98 20.89
CA ARG A 118 11.06 31.28 22.00
C ARG A 118 10.45 29.91 22.36
N CYS A 119 9.87 29.21 21.37
CA CYS A 119 9.29 27.88 21.57
C CYS A 119 10.38 26.82 21.82
N GLU A 120 10.48 26.35 23.05
CA GLU A 120 11.36 25.24 23.45
C GLU A 120 10.60 23.91 23.61
N ARG A 121 9.27 23.98 23.80
CA ARG A 121 8.40 22.84 24.11
C ARG A 121 7.32 22.69 23.05
N VAL A 122 7.10 21.47 22.56
CA VAL A 122 6.05 21.20 21.56
C VAL A 122 5.16 20.02 21.94
N LEU A 123 3.86 20.16 21.69
CA LEU A 123 2.92 19.04 21.66
C LEU A 123 3.06 18.27 20.35
N PHE A 124 3.34 16.96 20.45
CA PHE A 124 3.31 16.00 19.36
C PHE A 124 2.22 14.95 19.63
N PRO A 125 0.98 15.17 19.16
CA PRO A 125 -0.17 14.33 19.53
C PRO A 125 -0.14 12.94 18.85
N GLY A 126 0.69 12.77 17.83
CA GLY A 126 0.74 11.58 16.99
C GLY A 126 -0.35 11.56 15.90
N CYS A 127 -0.06 10.84 14.82
CA CYS A 127 -0.85 10.90 13.60
C CYS A 127 -2.26 10.30 13.73
N ALA A 128 -2.41 9.20 14.48
CA ALA A 128 -3.69 8.49 14.62
C ALA A 128 -4.67 9.25 15.52
N LEU A 129 -4.19 9.86 16.60
CA LEU A 129 -5.00 10.68 17.49
C LEU A 129 -5.51 11.93 16.77
N ALA A 130 -4.63 12.62 16.03
CA ALA A 130 -4.97 13.78 15.21
C ALA A 130 -6.02 13.51 14.12
N GLY A 131 -6.18 12.25 13.68
CA GLY A 131 -7.23 11.87 12.73
C GLY A 131 -8.51 11.36 13.39
N SER A 132 -8.38 10.48 14.39
CA SER A 132 -9.53 9.84 15.04
C SER A 132 -10.25 10.76 16.03
N ARG A 133 -9.52 11.69 16.67
CA ARG A 133 -9.96 12.55 17.78
C ARG A 133 -9.42 13.98 17.63
N ALA A 134 -9.59 14.56 16.45
CA ALA A 134 -9.06 15.89 16.13
C ALA A 134 -9.54 16.99 17.11
N GLY A 135 -10.79 16.94 17.58
CA GLY A 135 -11.30 17.87 18.58
C GLY A 135 -10.54 17.78 19.91
N ARG A 136 -10.37 16.57 20.44
CA ARG A 136 -9.60 16.33 21.67
C ARG A 136 -8.15 16.79 21.56
N VAL A 137 -7.51 16.66 20.40
CA VAL A 137 -6.15 17.19 20.16
C VAL A 137 -6.12 18.70 20.23
N GLU A 138 -7.14 19.37 19.68
CA GLU A 138 -7.25 20.82 19.74
C GLU A 138 -7.50 21.31 21.16
N GLU A 139 -8.45 20.71 21.88
CA GLU A 139 -8.74 21.01 23.29
C GLU A 139 -7.51 20.78 24.19
N LEU A 140 -6.80 19.66 24.01
CA LEU A 140 -5.56 19.37 24.71
C LEU A 140 -4.49 20.45 24.45
N TYR A 141 -4.36 20.90 23.20
CA TYR A 141 -3.41 21.96 22.88
C TYR A 141 -3.77 23.29 23.57
N GLU A 142 -5.05 23.64 23.64
CA GLU A 142 -5.47 24.87 24.34
C GLU A 142 -5.17 24.79 25.84
N ILE A 143 -5.42 23.64 26.49
CA ILE A 143 -5.11 23.44 27.92
C ILE A 143 -3.60 23.61 28.16
N LEU A 144 -2.77 22.95 27.35
CA LEU A 144 -1.32 23.04 27.48
C LEU A 144 -0.80 24.46 27.17
N LYS A 145 -1.40 25.15 26.20
CA LYS A 145 -1.04 26.53 25.84
C LYS A 145 -1.47 27.54 26.90
N ALA A 146 -2.57 27.28 27.61
CA ALA A 146 -3.00 28.11 28.74
C ALA A 146 -2.00 28.03 29.90
N ALA A 147 -1.42 26.85 30.15
CA ALA A 147 -0.37 26.66 31.14
C ALA A 147 1.01 27.18 30.68
N ASP A 148 1.32 27.05 29.39
CA ASP A 148 2.56 27.50 28.78
C ASP A 148 2.28 28.25 27.47
N PRO A 149 2.24 29.60 27.49
CA PRO A 149 1.98 30.41 26.29
C PRO A 149 2.99 30.22 25.14
N SER A 150 4.18 29.67 25.43
CA SER A 150 5.22 29.38 24.43
C SER A 150 5.06 28.00 23.76
N MET A 151 4.09 27.18 24.23
CA MET A 151 3.82 25.83 23.75
C MET A 151 3.55 25.79 22.23
N GLY A 152 4.45 25.12 21.51
CA GLY A 152 4.26 24.81 20.10
C GLY A 152 3.43 23.56 19.88
N ILE A 153 3.06 23.32 18.63
CA ILE A 153 2.38 22.09 18.21
C ILE A 153 2.95 21.59 16.89
N VAL A 154 3.23 20.28 16.84
CA VAL A 154 3.76 19.61 15.66
C VAL A 154 2.81 18.49 15.25
N LEU A 155 2.16 18.67 14.11
CA LEU A 155 1.45 17.58 13.43
C LEU A 155 2.42 16.92 12.47
N ASP A 156 2.88 15.71 12.79
CA ASP A 156 3.70 14.88 11.90
C ASP A 156 3.54 13.39 12.27
N CYS A 157 4.26 12.50 11.59
CA CYS A 157 4.35 11.08 11.89
C CYS A 157 5.76 10.73 12.39
N CYS A 158 5.87 10.08 13.55
CA CYS A 158 7.14 9.57 14.07
C CYS A 158 7.71 8.39 13.26
N SER A 159 7.01 7.94 12.21
CA SER A 159 7.42 6.83 11.34
C SER A 159 7.63 5.48 12.06
N SER A 160 6.95 5.30 13.21
CA SER A 160 6.90 4.00 13.89
C SER A 160 6.39 2.85 13.00
N PRO A 161 5.47 3.04 12.03
CA PRO A 161 5.11 1.98 11.10
C PRO A 161 6.28 1.42 10.29
N SER A 162 7.09 2.28 9.64
CA SER A 162 8.28 1.85 8.92
C SER A 162 9.28 1.14 9.82
N ARG A 163 9.50 1.65 11.04
CA ARG A 163 10.33 0.99 12.05
C ARG A 163 9.84 -0.42 12.38
N SER A 164 8.57 -0.58 12.72
CA SER A 164 7.97 -1.88 13.05
C SER A 164 7.95 -2.86 11.88
N LEU A 165 7.94 -2.37 10.64
CA LEU A 165 8.02 -3.19 9.43
C LEU A 165 9.48 -3.52 9.02
N GLY A 166 10.48 -3.16 9.82
CA GLY A 166 11.89 -3.42 9.53
C GLY A 166 12.47 -2.54 8.43
N ARG A 167 11.78 -1.47 8.01
CA ARG A 167 12.26 -0.47 7.03
C ARG A 167 13.16 0.55 7.72
N GLU A 168 14.26 0.06 8.28
CA GLU A 168 15.12 0.82 9.19
C GLU A 168 15.70 2.08 8.53
N GLU A 169 16.26 1.96 7.33
CA GLU A 169 16.86 3.08 6.60
C GLU A 169 15.86 4.20 6.32
N GLU A 170 14.65 3.83 5.91
CA GLU A 170 13.57 4.80 5.64
C GLU A 170 13.13 5.49 6.93
N PHE A 171 12.96 4.71 8.02
CA PHE A 171 12.62 5.25 9.32
C PHE A 171 13.67 6.25 9.83
N ILE A 172 14.95 5.85 9.86
CA ILE A 172 16.06 6.70 10.33
C ILE A 172 16.08 8.00 9.52
N ARG A 173 16.03 7.90 8.20
CA ARG A 173 16.05 9.07 7.31
C ARG A 173 14.91 10.05 7.62
N VAL A 174 13.67 9.56 7.68
CA VAL A 174 12.48 10.41 7.83
C VAL A 174 12.36 10.99 9.24
N PHE A 175 12.74 10.23 10.26
CA PHE A 175 12.69 10.67 11.65
C PHE A 175 13.83 11.63 11.99
N THR A 176 15.06 11.35 11.54
CA THR A 176 16.21 12.24 11.77
C THR A 176 16.00 13.62 11.16
N ASP A 177 15.48 13.70 9.93
CA ASP A 177 15.12 14.98 9.31
C ASP A 177 14.15 15.81 10.19
N MET A 178 13.10 15.17 10.72
CA MET A 178 12.14 15.83 11.60
C MET A 178 12.81 16.31 12.89
N LYS A 179 13.61 15.43 13.51
CA LYS A 179 14.31 15.70 14.77
C LYS A 179 15.27 16.88 14.62
N GLU A 180 16.13 16.86 13.60
CA GLU A 180 17.11 17.92 13.33
C GLU A 180 16.43 19.25 13.06
N ARG A 181 15.30 19.24 12.35
CA ARG A 181 14.48 20.44 12.17
C ARG A 181 13.96 20.98 13.51
N LEU A 182 13.43 20.14 14.39
CA LEU A 182 12.94 20.57 15.70
C LEU A 182 14.07 21.21 16.52
N LEU A 183 15.23 20.57 16.58
CA LEU A 183 16.40 21.07 17.30
C LEU A 183 16.90 22.41 16.74
N LYS A 184 16.95 22.54 15.41
CA LYS A 184 17.34 23.77 14.70
C LYS A 184 16.38 24.93 14.98
N GLU A 185 15.09 24.66 15.13
CA GLU A 185 14.10 25.69 15.45
C GLU A 185 14.08 26.11 16.93
N GLY A 186 14.88 25.45 17.77
CA GLY A 186 15.03 25.75 19.20
C GLY A 186 14.27 24.80 20.14
N VAL A 187 13.57 23.80 19.62
CA VAL A 187 12.84 22.82 20.45
C VAL A 187 13.83 21.97 21.23
N ARG A 188 13.54 21.75 22.52
CA ARG A 188 14.31 20.95 23.47
C ARG A 188 13.47 19.90 24.19
N GLU A 189 12.15 20.07 24.27
CA GLU A 189 11.25 19.10 24.87
C GLU A 189 10.05 18.79 23.95
N VAL A 190 9.68 17.51 23.87
CA VAL A 190 8.52 17.03 23.11
C VAL A 190 7.54 16.35 24.06
N LEU A 191 6.35 16.92 24.19
CA LEU A 191 5.22 16.32 24.89
C LEU A 191 4.43 15.43 23.94
N VAL A 192 4.34 14.14 24.23
CA VAL A 192 3.69 13.15 23.36
C VAL A 192 2.41 12.59 23.95
N ALA A 193 1.35 12.51 23.13
CA ALA A 193 0.11 11.81 23.52
C ALA A 193 0.08 10.36 23.05
N CYS A 194 0.95 9.98 22.12
CA CYS A 194 0.97 8.66 21.51
C CYS A 194 2.11 7.80 22.10
N PRO A 195 1.82 6.61 22.66
CA PRO A 195 2.80 5.67 23.18
C PRO A 195 3.91 5.29 22.19
N ASN A 196 3.56 5.10 20.91
CA ASN A 196 4.57 4.84 19.87
C ASN A 196 5.46 6.05 19.62
N CYS A 197 4.92 7.28 19.72
CA CYS A 197 5.75 8.48 19.58
C CYS A 197 6.70 8.59 20.78
N TYR A 198 6.23 8.34 22.01
CA TYR A 198 7.08 8.29 23.19
C TYR A 198 8.25 7.33 23.00
N LYS A 199 7.97 6.06 22.68
CA LYS A 199 9.04 5.07 22.45
C LYS A 199 10.05 5.52 21.40
N ILE A 200 9.58 6.02 20.25
CA ILE A 200 10.46 6.46 19.18
C ILE A 200 11.30 7.69 19.57
N PHE A 201 10.69 8.70 20.21
CA PHE A 201 11.44 9.88 20.67
C PHE A 201 12.41 9.52 21.80
N SER A 202 12.05 8.64 22.73
CA SER A 202 12.96 8.22 23.81
C SER A 202 14.16 7.42 23.28
N GLU A 203 13.97 6.57 22.28
CA GLU A 203 15.05 5.76 21.69
C GLU A 203 15.91 6.53 20.68
N TYR A 204 15.32 7.44 19.89
CA TYR A 204 15.99 8.06 18.73
C TYR A 204 16.05 9.60 18.79
N GLY A 205 15.42 10.22 19.79
CA GLY A 205 15.28 11.67 19.91
C GLY A 205 16.56 12.41 20.29
N GLY A 206 17.59 11.71 20.80
CA GLY A 206 18.88 12.31 21.17
C GLY A 206 18.70 13.38 22.25
N ASP A 207 19.04 14.64 21.91
CA ASP A 207 19.01 15.78 22.83
C ASP A 207 17.60 16.29 23.16
N LEU A 208 16.55 15.71 22.57
CA LEU A 208 15.17 16.05 22.91
C LEU A 208 14.75 15.34 24.20
N LYS A 209 14.37 16.12 25.21
CA LYS A 209 13.65 15.58 26.38
C LYS A 209 12.25 15.14 25.96
N VAL A 210 11.80 13.99 26.45
CA VAL A 210 10.52 13.38 26.08
C VAL A 210 9.67 13.20 27.32
N LYS A 211 8.43 13.69 27.29
CA LYS A 211 7.46 13.55 28.38
C LYS A 211 6.10 13.18 27.79
N THR A 212 5.30 12.38 28.47
CA THR A 212 3.91 12.18 28.03
C THR A 212 3.02 13.33 28.45
N VAL A 213 1.97 13.61 27.66
CA VAL A 213 0.97 14.62 28.05
C VAL A 213 0.25 14.23 29.34
N TYR A 214 0.14 12.94 29.66
CA TYR A 214 -0.60 12.47 30.83
C TYR A 214 0.06 12.89 32.14
N GLU A 215 1.39 12.88 32.19
CA GLU A 215 2.18 13.41 33.30
C GLU A 215 2.09 14.93 33.43
N GLU A 216 1.82 15.65 32.34
CA GLU A 216 1.62 17.10 32.41
C GLU A 216 0.22 17.40 32.96
N LEU A 217 -0.78 16.64 32.51
CA LEU A 217 -2.17 16.83 32.91
C LEU A 217 -2.43 16.53 34.40
N THR A 218 -1.58 15.74 35.08
CA THR A 218 -1.71 15.49 36.53
C THR A 218 -1.47 16.76 37.34
N GLU A 219 -0.64 17.67 36.83
CA GLU A 219 -0.28 18.94 37.46
C GLU A 219 -1.23 20.09 37.11
N LEU A 220 -2.15 19.86 36.16
CA LEU A 220 -3.12 20.86 35.70
C LEU A 220 -4.52 20.59 36.24
N ASP A 221 -5.29 21.66 36.41
CA ASP A 221 -6.68 21.59 36.84
C ASP A 221 -7.52 20.75 35.87
N SER A 222 -8.50 20.03 36.42
CA SER A 222 -9.43 19.23 35.62
C SER A 222 -10.34 20.13 34.81
N PRO A 223 -10.43 19.96 33.47
CA PRO A 223 -11.32 20.76 32.65
C PRO A 223 -12.80 20.37 32.81
N ALA A 224 -13.10 19.12 33.18
CA ALA A 224 -14.46 18.62 33.33
C ALA A 224 -14.93 18.54 34.80
N GLY A 225 -14.00 18.63 35.75
CA GLY A 225 -14.29 18.39 37.17
C GLY A 225 -14.59 16.92 37.48
N LYS A 226 -14.97 16.64 38.73
CA LYS A 226 -15.29 15.28 39.18
C LYS A 226 -16.50 14.73 38.42
N ILE A 227 -16.37 13.48 37.98
CA ILE A 227 -17.42 12.74 37.30
C ILE A 227 -18.43 12.25 38.35
N GLU A 228 -19.69 12.60 38.17
CA GLU A 228 -20.78 12.15 39.06
C GLU A 228 -21.16 10.68 38.79
N GLY A 229 -21.46 9.95 39.86
CA GLY A 229 -21.90 8.54 39.81
C GLY A 229 -20.79 7.51 40.05
N ASP A 230 -21.18 6.24 40.22
CA ASP A 230 -20.26 5.11 40.42
C ASP A 230 -19.75 4.59 39.07
N VAL A 231 -18.82 5.32 38.45
CA VAL A 231 -18.22 4.95 37.17
C VAL A 231 -17.06 4.00 37.40
N MET A 232 -17.21 2.76 36.93
CA MET A 232 -16.15 1.74 36.96
C MET A 232 -15.61 1.45 35.56
N VAL A 233 -14.29 1.48 35.43
CA VAL A 233 -13.58 1.17 34.18
C VAL A 233 -12.44 0.17 34.42
N THR A 234 -11.88 -0.34 33.33
CA THR A 234 -10.63 -1.10 33.35
C THR A 234 -9.61 -0.51 32.39
N ILE A 235 -8.31 -0.67 32.67
CA ILE A 235 -7.24 -0.05 31.88
C ILE A 235 -6.55 -1.07 30.99
N HIS A 236 -6.45 -0.73 29.70
CA HIS A 236 -5.56 -1.40 28.77
C HIS A 236 -4.27 -0.59 28.57
N ASP A 237 -3.19 -1.03 29.21
CA ASP A 237 -1.85 -0.47 29.01
C ASP A 237 -1.31 -0.87 27.62
N PRO A 238 -0.93 0.10 26.76
CA PRO A 238 -0.30 -0.14 25.47
C PRO A 238 1.05 -0.83 25.65
N CYS A 239 1.23 -1.96 24.97
CA CYS A 239 2.40 -2.83 25.13
C CYS A 239 3.76 -2.18 24.83
N VAL A 240 3.79 -1.03 24.14
CA VAL A 240 5.02 -0.31 23.80
C VAL A 240 5.61 0.47 24.97
N LEU A 241 4.83 0.75 26.02
CA LEU A 241 5.28 1.38 27.27
C LEU A 241 5.30 0.38 28.43
N ARG A 242 5.44 -0.91 28.12
CA ARG A 242 5.46 -1.97 29.14
C ARG A 242 6.51 -1.71 30.22
N ASP A 243 7.70 -1.30 29.79
CA ASP A 243 8.87 -1.12 30.66
C ASP A 243 8.94 0.27 31.28
N ASP A 244 8.02 1.17 30.90
CA ASP A 244 7.93 2.53 31.40
C ASP A 244 6.52 2.78 31.99
N PRO A 245 6.35 2.60 33.31
CA PRO A 245 5.04 2.71 33.95
C PRO A 245 4.58 4.16 34.11
N ILE A 246 5.42 5.16 33.80
CA ILE A 246 5.14 6.56 34.13
C ILE A 246 3.81 7.01 33.53
N ALA A 247 3.62 6.80 32.22
CA ALA A 247 2.38 7.14 31.54
C ALA A 247 1.17 6.37 32.08
N GLY A 248 1.34 5.08 32.38
CA GLY A 248 0.27 4.23 32.93
C GLY A 248 -0.15 4.65 34.33
N ASN A 249 0.80 5.09 35.17
CA ASN A 249 0.54 5.60 36.51
C ASN A 249 -0.14 6.97 36.44
N ALA A 250 0.32 7.87 35.57
CA ALA A 250 -0.31 9.17 35.35
C ALA A 250 -1.77 9.02 34.88
N VAL A 251 -2.05 8.10 33.96
CA VAL A 251 -3.42 7.81 33.50
C VAL A 251 -4.32 7.30 34.65
N ARG A 252 -3.80 6.42 35.51
CA ARG A 252 -4.53 5.95 36.70
C ARG A 252 -4.82 7.09 37.67
N ALA A 253 -3.82 7.91 37.96
CA ALA A 253 -3.94 9.06 38.85
C ALA A 253 -4.98 10.07 38.32
N LEU A 254 -4.95 10.38 37.02
CA LEU A 254 -5.94 11.24 36.38
C LEU A 254 -7.37 10.70 36.56
N LEU A 255 -7.61 9.44 36.20
CA LEU A 255 -8.95 8.83 36.32
C LEU A 255 -9.45 8.82 37.77
N GLN A 256 -8.59 8.46 38.72
CA GLN A 256 -8.95 8.44 40.15
C GLN A 256 -9.26 9.84 40.69
N ARG A 257 -8.49 10.85 40.26
CA ARG A 257 -8.71 12.26 40.61
C ARG A 257 -10.10 12.74 40.15
N GLU A 258 -10.53 12.30 38.97
CA GLU A 258 -11.87 12.60 38.44
C GLU A 258 -12.99 11.74 39.05
N GLY A 259 -12.69 10.89 40.04
CA GLY A 259 -13.69 10.06 40.72
C GLY A 259 -13.99 8.71 40.05
N VAL A 260 -13.23 8.31 39.04
CA VAL A 260 -13.44 7.03 38.33
C VAL A 260 -12.79 5.88 39.09
N ARG A 261 -13.55 4.81 39.34
CA ARG A 261 -13.03 3.57 39.95
C ARG A 261 -12.39 2.69 38.88
N ILE A 262 -11.23 2.13 39.20
CA ILE A 262 -10.46 1.29 38.29
C ILE A 262 -10.43 -0.13 38.84
N GLU A 263 -10.86 -1.09 38.02
CA GLU A 263 -10.62 -2.51 38.26
C GLU A 263 -9.68 -3.05 37.19
N GLU A 264 -8.50 -3.47 37.59
CA GLU A 264 -7.46 -3.95 36.68
C GLU A 264 -7.81 -5.30 36.07
N MET A 265 -7.48 -5.45 34.78
CA MET A 265 -7.51 -6.75 34.13
C MET A 265 -6.38 -7.63 34.67
N LYS A 266 -6.58 -8.96 34.62
CA LYS A 266 -5.58 -9.95 35.09
C LYS A 266 -4.19 -9.70 34.48
N SER A 267 -4.15 -9.33 33.20
CA SER A 267 -2.93 -8.96 32.50
C SER A 267 -2.87 -7.44 32.30
N SER A 268 -2.22 -6.75 33.23
CA SER A 268 -2.04 -5.28 33.25
C SER A 268 -0.56 -4.89 33.43
N GLY A 269 -0.25 -3.61 33.26
CA GLY A 269 1.09 -3.04 33.41
C GLY A 269 2.13 -3.78 32.58
N LYS A 270 3.23 -4.21 33.22
CA LYS A 270 4.30 -4.97 32.56
C LYS A 270 3.82 -6.26 31.90
N ARG A 271 2.73 -6.86 32.37
CA ARG A 271 2.21 -8.13 31.82
C ARG A 271 1.04 -7.95 30.86
N THR A 272 0.73 -6.71 30.45
CA THR A 272 -0.36 -6.42 29.51
C THR A 272 -0.24 -7.27 28.23
N LEU A 273 -1.39 -7.81 27.80
CA LEU A 273 -1.52 -8.50 26.53
C LEU A 273 -1.57 -7.50 25.37
N CYS A 274 -1.22 -7.94 24.16
CA CYS A 274 -1.41 -7.11 22.97
C CYS A 274 -2.90 -6.80 22.76
N CYS A 275 -3.22 -5.63 22.19
CA CYS A 275 -4.57 -5.32 21.73
C CYS A 275 -4.94 -6.04 20.41
N GLY A 276 -3.93 -6.41 19.59
CA GLY A 276 -4.08 -6.98 18.26
C GLY A 276 -3.47 -6.14 17.12
N GLU A 277 -3.28 -4.83 17.33
CA GLU A 277 -2.70 -3.91 16.32
C GLU A 277 -1.16 -3.83 16.34
N GLY A 278 -0.52 -4.45 17.34
CA GLY A 278 0.93 -4.39 17.51
C GLY A 278 1.67 -4.84 16.26
N GLY A 279 2.74 -4.12 15.89
CA GLY A 279 3.61 -4.45 14.76
C GLY A 279 2.90 -4.55 13.40
N ASN A 280 1.65 -4.09 13.30
CA ASN A 280 0.77 -4.28 12.14
C ASN A 280 0.58 -5.76 11.74
N ALA A 281 0.68 -6.68 12.71
CA ALA A 281 0.57 -8.12 12.48
C ALA A 281 -0.75 -8.52 11.81
N GLY A 282 -1.85 -7.86 12.16
CA GLY A 282 -3.19 -8.16 11.63
C GLY A 282 -3.32 -7.98 10.11
N ALA A 283 -2.40 -7.26 9.46
CA ALA A 283 -2.38 -7.19 8.00
C ALA A 283 -1.91 -8.49 7.33
N ILE A 284 -1.06 -9.27 8.02
CA ILE A 284 -0.52 -10.54 7.53
C ILE A 284 -1.27 -11.73 8.15
N ALA A 285 -1.48 -11.69 9.47
CA ALA A 285 -2.14 -12.74 10.25
C ALA A 285 -3.31 -12.15 11.07
N PRO A 286 -4.46 -11.84 10.44
CA PRO A 286 -5.63 -11.28 11.11
C PRO A 286 -6.20 -12.18 12.20
N GLU A 287 -6.00 -13.50 12.12
CA GLU A 287 -6.41 -14.47 13.13
C GLU A 287 -5.70 -14.26 14.47
N PHE A 288 -4.40 -13.97 14.46
CA PHE A 288 -3.64 -13.68 15.68
C PHE A 288 -4.07 -12.36 16.30
N ALA A 289 -4.26 -11.33 15.47
CA ALA A 289 -4.76 -10.04 15.94
C ALA A 289 -6.14 -10.17 16.59
N LYS A 290 -7.04 -10.99 16.02
CA LYS A 290 -8.37 -11.25 16.60
C LYS A 290 -8.29 -12.04 17.91
N ALA A 291 -7.41 -13.03 18.00
CA ALA A 291 -7.21 -13.81 19.23
C ALA A 291 -6.80 -12.92 20.41
N TRP A 292 -5.95 -11.92 20.18
CA TRP A 292 -5.57 -10.93 21.18
C TRP A 292 -6.76 -10.08 21.64
N GLY A 293 -7.56 -9.56 20.69
CA GLY A 293 -8.76 -8.79 21.00
C GLY A 293 -9.76 -9.55 21.87
N LYS A 294 -10.06 -10.80 21.53
CA LYS A 294 -10.94 -11.67 22.30
C LYS A 294 -10.45 -11.92 23.73
N ARG A 295 -9.16 -12.21 23.93
CA ARG A 295 -8.59 -12.38 25.28
C ARG A 295 -8.74 -11.10 26.12
N ARG A 296 -8.64 -9.94 25.49
CA ARG A 296 -8.79 -8.64 26.16
C ARG A 296 -10.24 -8.34 26.52
N GLU A 297 -11.19 -8.73 25.67
CA GLU A 297 -12.63 -8.69 25.96
C GLU A 297 -12.99 -9.61 27.14
N GLU A 298 -12.48 -10.84 27.14
CA GLU A 298 -12.66 -11.81 28.22
C GLU A 298 -12.11 -11.28 29.56
N GLU A 299 -10.90 -10.70 29.57
CA GLU A 299 -10.33 -10.11 30.78
C GLU A 299 -11.10 -8.87 31.25
N ALA A 300 -11.67 -8.07 30.33
CA ALA A 300 -12.44 -6.89 30.69
C ALA A 300 -13.77 -7.25 31.39
N ARG A 301 -14.32 -8.45 31.13
CA ARG A 301 -15.58 -8.95 31.72
C ARG A 301 -16.72 -7.93 31.58
N GLY A 302 -16.86 -7.35 30.40
CA GLY A 302 -17.91 -6.37 30.09
C GLY A 302 -17.66 -4.94 30.60
N ARG A 303 -16.58 -4.68 31.35
CA ARG A 303 -16.22 -3.33 31.78
C ARG A 303 -15.78 -2.46 30.59
N HIS A 304 -15.98 -1.15 30.72
CA HIS A 304 -15.48 -0.16 29.77
C HIS A 304 -13.95 -0.13 29.82
N ILE A 305 -13.30 -0.42 28.70
CA ILE A 305 -11.83 -0.37 28.56
C ILE A 305 -11.37 1.06 28.27
N VAL A 306 -10.47 1.57 29.09
CA VAL A 306 -9.78 2.85 28.87
C VAL A 306 -8.34 2.56 28.46
N THR A 307 -7.87 3.24 27.42
CA THR A 307 -6.47 3.15 27.00
C THR A 307 -5.95 4.51 26.56
N TYR A 308 -4.64 4.67 26.55
CA TYR A 308 -3.95 5.89 26.17
C TYR A 308 -3.19 5.74 24.85
N CYS A 309 -3.61 4.78 24.02
CA CYS A 309 -3.19 4.63 22.64
C CYS A 309 -4.39 4.66 21.70
N ALA A 310 -4.42 5.62 20.76
CA ALA A 310 -5.49 5.70 19.76
C ALA A 310 -5.63 4.43 18.91
N GLY A 311 -4.52 3.73 18.60
CA GLY A 311 -4.56 2.46 17.88
C GLY A 311 -5.26 1.35 18.68
N CYS A 312 -4.87 1.18 19.95
CA CYS A 312 -5.52 0.23 20.86
C CYS A 312 -7.00 0.56 21.04
N ALA A 313 -7.35 1.83 21.25
CA ALA A 313 -8.73 2.27 21.43
C ALA A 313 -9.59 1.94 20.21
N ASN A 314 -9.08 2.23 19.01
CA ASN A 314 -9.82 2.02 17.77
C ASN A 314 -10.03 0.52 17.46
N TYR A 315 -9.05 -0.33 17.78
CA TYR A 315 -9.14 -1.76 17.50
C TYR A 315 -9.95 -2.53 18.54
N LEU A 316 -9.72 -2.28 19.83
CA LEU A 316 -10.47 -2.94 20.90
C LEU A 316 -11.95 -2.56 20.92
N ALA A 317 -12.31 -1.40 20.35
CA ALA A 317 -13.70 -1.00 20.13
C ALA A 317 -14.51 -1.97 19.23
N HIS A 318 -13.86 -2.93 18.55
CA HIS A 318 -14.53 -4.02 17.84
C HIS A 318 -14.99 -5.17 18.74
N PHE A 319 -14.46 -5.24 19.97
CA PHE A 319 -14.67 -6.35 20.91
C PHE A 319 -15.39 -5.87 22.17
N ALA A 320 -14.93 -4.77 22.76
CA ALA A 320 -15.50 -4.22 23.98
C ALA A 320 -15.66 -2.72 23.88
N ARG A 321 -16.55 -2.16 24.71
CA ARG A 321 -16.69 -0.71 24.86
C ARG A 321 -15.35 -0.11 25.27
N THR A 322 -14.73 0.65 24.36
CA THR A 322 -13.37 1.15 24.54
C THR A 322 -13.27 2.64 24.20
N SER A 323 -12.64 3.40 25.08
CA SER A 323 -12.36 4.84 24.86
C SER A 323 -10.88 5.16 25.04
N HIS A 324 -10.47 6.27 24.44
CA HIS A 324 -9.17 6.85 24.75
C HIS A 324 -9.28 7.66 26.05
N ILE A 325 -8.22 7.73 26.86
CA ILE A 325 -8.23 8.50 28.12
C ILE A 325 -8.63 9.96 27.92
N LEU A 326 -8.13 10.61 26.86
CA LEU A 326 -8.50 11.99 26.53
C LEU A 326 -9.98 12.18 26.19
N ASP A 327 -10.69 11.12 25.78
CA ASP A 327 -12.14 11.19 25.57
C ASP A 327 -12.84 11.41 26.92
N ILE A 328 -12.42 10.65 27.95
CA ILE A 328 -12.99 10.72 29.30
C ILE A 328 -12.53 12.00 30.01
N TYR A 329 -11.25 12.34 29.92
CA TYR A 329 -10.68 13.49 30.61
C TYR A 329 -11.27 14.83 30.16
N LEU A 330 -11.61 14.96 28.87
CA LEU A 330 -12.13 16.21 28.29
C LEU A 330 -13.66 16.24 28.19
N ASP A 331 -14.31 15.08 28.07
CA ASP A 331 -15.75 14.98 27.82
C ASP A 331 -16.30 13.66 28.39
N PRO A 332 -16.33 13.53 29.74
CA PRO A 332 -16.68 12.28 30.39
C PRO A 332 -18.13 11.88 30.13
N GLU A 333 -19.08 12.81 30.16
CA GLU A 333 -20.50 12.52 29.95
C GLU A 333 -20.76 11.95 28.55
N ALA A 334 -20.28 12.60 27.48
CA ALA A 334 -20.49 12.10 26.13
C ALA A 334 -19.76 10.76 25.89
N THR A 335 -18.63 10.54 26.55
CA THR A 335 -17.85 9.32 26.43
C THR A 335 -18.51 8.14 27.15
N LEU A 336 -18.98 8.36 28.39
CA LEU A 336 -19.60 7.36 29.26
C LEU A 336 -21.08 7.09 28.92
N THR A 337 -21.71 7.92 28.09
CA THR A 337 -22.99 7.61 27.42
C THR A 337 -22.82 6.98 26.03
N GLY A 338 -21.60 6.93 25.50
CA GLY A 338 -21.32 6.34 24.18
C GLY A 338 -21.71 7.22 22.99
N LYS A 339 -22.04 8.50 23.26
CA LYS A 339 -22.30 9.53 22.24
C LYS A 339 -21.02 9.85 21.46
N LEU A 340 -19.86 9.79 22.11
CA LEU A 340 -18.58 10.00 21.45
C LEU A 340 -18.11 8.76 20.68
N LYS A 341 -17.86 8.90 19.38
CA LYS A 341 -17.30 7.83 18.52
C LYS A 341 -16.05 8.32 17.81
N ALA A 342 -15.01 7.48 17.83
CA ALA A 342 -13.79 7.72 17.08
C ALA A 342 -14.07 7.77 15.56
N ALA A 343 -13.51 8.76 14.88
CA ALA A 343 -13.63 8.83 13.43
C ALA A 343 -12.89 7.67 12.74
N ARG A 344 -13.45 7.16 11.64
CA ARG A 344 -12.88 6.09 10.82
C ARG A 344 -12.41 6.63 9.47
N ALA A 345 -11.51 5.91 8.80
CA ALA A 345 -11.12 6.28 7.43
C ALA A 345 -12.35 6.21 6.50
N PRO A 346 -12.51 7.15 5.54
CA PRO A 346 -11.57 8.22 5.17
C PRO A 346 -11.72 9.53 5.97
N ILE A 347 -12.72 9.64 6.85
CA ILE A 347 -13.02 10.87 7.61
C ILE A 347 -11.82 11.33 8.45
N THR A 348 -11.02 10.38 8.96
CA THR A 348 -9.77 10.69 9.68
C THR A 348 -8.82 11.59 8.89
N TYR A 349 -8.74 11.45 7.56
CA TYR A 349 -7.89 12.32 6.74
C TYR A 349 -8.46 13.73 6.65
N LEU A 350 -9.77 13.87 6.47
CA LEU A 350 -10.43 15.17 6.46
C LEU A 350 -10.29 15.88 7.80
N ASN A 351 -10.41 15.13 8.91
CA ASN A 351 -10.21 15.65 10.26
C ASN A 351 -8.79 16.20 10.46
N ARG A 352 -7.74 15.51 9.99
CA ARG A 352 -6.37 16.02 10.07
C ARG A 352 -6.19 17.32 9.28
N LEU A 353 -6.76 17.41 8.08
CA LEU A 353 -6.69 18.63 7.27
C LEU A 353 -7.44 19.79 7.93
N ARG A 354 -8.63 19.54 8.48
CA ARG A 354 -9.41 20.52 9.23
C ARG A 354 -8.70 20.98 10.49
N LEU A 355 -8.14 20.04 11.27
CA LEU A 355 -7.35 20.34 12.47
C LEU A 355 -6.17 21.25 12.14
N LYS A 356 -5.38 20.90 11.12
CA LYS A 356 -4.29 21.74 10.63
C LYS A 356 -4.78 23.15 10.26
N GLY A 357 -5.91 23.25 9.54
CA GLY A 357 -6.50 24.54 9.17
C GLY A 357 -6.91 25.39 10.37
N ARG A 358 -7.53 24.78 11.40
CA ARG A 358 -7.92 25.48 12.64
C ARG A 358 -6.72 25.91 13.46
N LEU A 359 -5.73 25.04 13.64
CA LEU A 359 -4.50 25.38 14.34
C LEU A 359 -3.74 26.53 13.67
N LYS A 360 -3.63 26.54 12.32
CA LYS A 360 -3.00 27.66 11.60
C LYS A 360 -3.66 29.00 11.89
N LYS A 361 -5.00 29.05 12.01
CA LYS A 361 -5.72 30.29 12.35
C LYS A 361 -5.41 30.76 13.78
N LYS A 362 -5.22 29.82 14.72
CA LYS A 362 -4.90 30.10 16.13
C LYS A 362 -3.43 30.44 16.39
N LEU A 363 -2.56 30.17 15.41
CA LEU A 363 -1.10 30.35 15.47
C LEU A 363 -0.63 31.60 14.70
N PHE A 364 -1.44 32.66 14.62
CA PHE A 364 -1.19 33.82 13.76
C PHE A 364 0.14 34.57 14.03
N ASN A 365 0.68 34.49 15.25
CA ASN A 365 1.97 35.07 15.65
C ASN A 365 3.12 34.05 15.72
N ALA A 366 2.89 32.80 15.32
CA ALA A 366 3.88 31.73 15.36
C ALA A 366 4.59 31.57 14.01
N ARG A 367 5.83 31.07 14.05
CA ARG A 367 6.48 30.56 12.84
C ARG A 367 5.75 29.29 12.42
N ILE A 368 5.17 29.32 11.22
CA ILE A 368 4.41 28.19 10.65
C ILE A 368 5.24 27.55 9.54
N GLY A 369 5.62 26.29 9.77
CA GLY A 369 6.30 25.45 8.79
C GLY A 369 5.47 24.22 8.39
N GLU A 370 5.81 23.64 7.25
CA GLU A 370 5.37 22.31 6.81
C GLU A 370 6.61 21.53 6.37
N ARG A 371 6.55 20.19 6.28
CA ARG A 371 7.64 19.46 5.61
C ARG A 371 7.75 19.91 4.15
N ASP A 372 8.98 19.98 3.65
CA ASP A 372 9.21 20.18 2.23
C ASP A 372 8.57 19.03 1.44
N ALA A 373 8.16 19.30 0.20
CA ALA A 373 7.42 18.34 -0.61
C ALA A 373 8.26 17.09 -1.03
N ALA A 374 9.47 16.92 -0.50
CA ALA A 374 10.45 15.96 -0.96
C ALA A 374 11.29 15.33 0.18
N ILE A 375 10.69 14.43 0.96
CA ILE A 375 11.41 13.25 1.50
C ILE A 375 10.83 11.95 0.89
N ASP A 376 9.83 12.08 0.02
CA ASP A 376 9.33 11.00 -0.81
C ASP A 376 10.34 10.67 -1.91
N THR A 377 11.38 9.86 -1.62
CA THR A 377 11.61 8.55 -2.27
C THR A 377 13.02 7.94 -2.02
N PRO A 378 13.14 6.65 -1.64
CA PRO A 378 14.22 5.79 -2.16
C PRO A 378 14.04 5.63 -3.68
N PRO A 379 15.09 5.43 -4.50
CA PRO A 379 15.02 5.54 -5.96
C PRO A 379 13.83 4.77 -6.53
N LYS A 380 12.80 5.51 -6.97
CA LYS A 380 11.58 4.94 -7.54
C LYS A 380 11.93 4.21 -8.83
N LYS A 381 11.68 2.90 -8.88
CA LYS A 381 11.19 2.30 -10.12
C LYS A 381 9.91 3.02 -10.51
N LYS A 382 9.95 3.73 -11.64
CA LYS A 382 8.92 4.66 -12.10
C LYS A 382 7.56 3.95 -12.27
N GLY A 383 6.62 4.23 -11.37
CA GLY A 383 5.19 4.16 -11.68
C GLY A 383 4.78 5.36 -12.55
N PRO A 384 3.66 5.29 -13.29
CA PRO A 384 3.28 6.32 -14.24
C PRO A 384 3.03 7.65 -13.51
N SER A 385 3.80 8.68 -13.88
CA SER A 385 3.80 10.01 -13.25
C SER A 385 2.52 10.81 -13.55
N ARG A 386 2.33 11.98 -12.92
CA ARG A 386 1.27 12.96 -13.25
C ARG A 386 1.23 13.28 -14.76
N GLY A 387 2.38 13.23 -15.43
CA GLY A 387 2.50 13.33 -16.88
C GLY A 387 1.80 12.18 -17.63
N SER A 388 1.64 11.00 -17.04
CA SER A 388 0.87 9.88 -17.64
C SER A 388 -0.64 10.08 -17.55
N ARG A 389 -1.15 10.74 -16.50
CA ARG A 389 -2.59 11.08 -16.41
C ARG A 389 -2.92 12.27 -17.31
N LEU A 390 -2.03 13.25 -17.39
CA LEU A 390 -2.14 14.35 -18.34
C LEU A 390 -1.99 13.84 -19.79
N LYS A 391 -1.08 12.91 -20.07
CA LYS A 391 -0.98 12.25 -21.38
C LYS A 391 -2.22 11.41 -21.71
N LEU A 392 -2.83 10.73 -20.73
CA LEU A 392 -4.08 10.01 -20.94
C LEU A 392 -5.25 10.97 -21.21
N LEU A 393 -5.33 12.09 -20.49
CA LEU A 393 -6.35 13.12 -20.73
C LEU A 393 -6.13 13.87 -22.04
N ILE A 394 -4.88 14.18 -22.41
CA ILE A 394 -4.50 14.75 -23.71
C ILE A 394 -4.79 13.75 -24.82
N PHE A 395 -4.54 12.45 -24.60
CA PHE A 395 -4.86 11.40 -25.57
C PHE A 395 -6.37 11.20 -25.74
N ILE A 396 -7.15 11.24 -24.66
CA ILE A 396 -8.62 11.21 -24.72
C ILE A 396 -9.15 12.48 -25.38
N ALA A 397 -8.61 13.65 -25.07
CA ALA A 397 -8.98 14.92 -25.69
C ALA A 397 -8.56 14.98 -27.17
N PHE A 398 -7.42 14.40 -27.53
CA PHE A 398 -6.96 14.25 -28.91
C PHE A 398 -7.85 13.29 -29.69
N ILE A 399 -8.26 12.15 -29.11
CA ILE A 399 -9.22 11.24 -29.74
C ILE A 399 -10.60 11.91 -29.87
N ALA A 400 -11.07 12.62 -28.84
CA ALA A 400 -12.33 13.35 -28.91
C ALA A 400 -12.29 14.47 -29.96
N ALA A 401 -11.18 15.21 -30.05
CA ALA A 401 -10.96 16.24 -31.06
C ALA A 401 -10.81 15.66 -32.46
N ALA A 402 -10.12 14.52 -32.62
CA ALA A 402 -9.99 13.81 -33.90
C ALA A 402 -11.33 13.23 -34.36
N LEU A 403 -12.15 12.71 -33.44
CA LEU A 403 -13.52 12.25 -33.74
C LEU A 403 -14.45 13.42 -34.09
N PHE A 404 -14.30 14.56 -33.40
CA PHE A 404 -15.05 15.78 -33.69
C PHE A 404 -14.64 16.40 -35.03
N LEU A 405 -13.34 16.47 -35.33
CA LEU A 405 -12.81 16.95 -36.62
C LEU A 405 -13.12 16.00 -37.76
N ALA A 406 -13.14 14.68 -37.53
CA ALA A 406 -13.59 13.70 -38.53
C ALA A 406 -15.10 13.86 -38.83
N LYS A 407 -15.90 14.19 -37.80
CA LYS A 407 -17.32 14.49 -37.95
C LYS A 407 -17.57 15.84 -38.63
N ALA A 408 -16.76 16.87 -38.33
CA ALA A 408 -16.88 18.22 -38.89
C ALA A 408 -16.26 18.37 -40.29
N GLY A 409 -15.23 17.58 -40.60
CA GLY A 409 -14.53 17.58 -41.89
C GLY A 409 -15.11 16.61 -42.92
N GLY A 410 -16.34 16.12 -42.73
CA GLY A 410 -17.02 15.29 -43.73
C GLY A 410 -16.42 13.90 -43.92
N VAL A 411 -15.66 13.34 -42.98
CA VAL A 411 -15.15 11.95 -43.09
C VAL A 411 -16.32 10.94 -43.11
N GLY A 412 -17.46 11.31 -42.52
CA GLY A 412 -18.72 10.58 -42.68
C GLY A 412 -19.20 10.49 -44.13
N GLU A 413 -18.87 11.45 -44.99
CA GLU A 413 -19.17 11.44 -46.43
C GLU A 413 -18.15 10.62 -47.23
N TYR A 414 -16.94 10.41 -46.71
CA TYR A 414 -15.96 9.46 -47.28
C TYR A 414 -16.18 8.00 -46.83
N LEU A 415 -16.92 7.81 -45.74
CA LEU A 415 -17.38 6.51 -45.22
C LEU A 415 -18.73 6.09 -45.82
N GLU A 416 -19.11 6.66 -46.97
CA GLU A 416 -20.24 6.16 -47.74
C GLU A 416 -19.91 4.77 -48.29
N GLU A 417 -20.72 3.79 -47.91
CA GLU A 417 -20.65 2.39 -48.31
C GLU A 417 -20.50 2.20 -49.84
N ALA A 418 -20.96 3.17 -50.63
CA ALA A 418 -20.86 3.20 -52.08
C ALA A 418 -19.42 3.35 -52.62
N ARG A 419 -18.59 4.27 -52.09
CA ARG A 419 -17.22 4.50 -52.64
C ARG A 419 -16.22 3.43 -52.23
N LEU A 420 -16.34 2.89 -51.01
CA LEU A 420 -15.50 1.79 -50.53
C LEU A 420 -15.82 0.47 -51.25
N ARG A 421 -17.10 0.19 -51.54
CA ARG A 421 -17.50 -0.97 -52.36
C ARG A 421 -17.11 -0.78 -53.84
N GLN A 422 -17.30 0.41 -54.40
CA GLN A 422 -16.95 0.72 -55.79
C GLN A 422 -15.42 0.69 -56.03
N ALA A 423 -14.61 1.07 -55.04
CA ALA A 423 -13.14 0.91 -55.07
C ALA A 423 -12.69 -0.56 -54.93
N ILE A 424 -13.52 -1.46 -54.40
CA ILE A 424 -13.22 -2.90 -54.34
C ILE A 424 -13.68 -3.61 -55.61
N GLU A 425 -14.84 -3.25 -56.14
CA GLU A 425 -15.35 -3.75 -57.42
C GLU A 425 -14.40 -3.41 -58.58
N SER A 426 -13.70 -2.26 -58.52
CA SER A 426 -12.71 -1.89 -59.53
C SER A 426 -11.37 -2.64 -59.44
N TYR A 427 -11.03 -3.24 -58.28
CA TYR A 427 -9.77 -3.97 -58.06
C TYR A 427 -9.93 -5.50 -57.96
N GLY A 428 -11.17 -6.01 -57.87
CA GLY A 428 -11.47 -7.45 -57.94
C GLY A 428 -10.61 -8.31 -57.00
N ILE A 429 -9.95 -9.32 -57.56
CA ILE A 429 -9.10 -10.31 -56.84
C ILE A 429 -7.86 -9.66 -56.16
N LEU A 430 -7.44 -8.46 -56.57
CA LEU A 430 -6.27 -7.78 -56.00
C LEU A 430 -6.56 -7.04 -54.68
N ALA A 431 -7.83 -6.79 -54.34
CA ALA A 431 -8.19 -6.03 -53.15
C ALA A 431 -7.75 -6.71 -51.82
N PRO A 432 -7.93 -8.03 -51.63
CA PRO A 432 -7.41 -8.72 -50.45
C PRO A 432 -5.87 -8.67 -50.33
N LEU A 433 -5.17 -8.78 -51.46
CA LEU A 433 -3.70 -8.77 -51.49
C LEU A 433 -3.16 -7.39 -51.10
N ALA A 434 -3.73 -6.32 -51.67
CA ALA A 434 -3.37 -4.95 -51.34
C ALA A 434 -3.64 -4.63 -49.87
N TYR A 435 -4.77 -5.09 -49.33
CA TYR A 435 -5.11 -4.93 -47.92
C TYR A 435 -4.12 -5.67 -47.00
N MET A 436 -3.78 -6.93 -47.31
CA MET A 436 -2.80 -7.69 -46.52
C MET A 436 -1.41 -7.05 -46.57
N LEU A 437 -1.00 -6.49 -47.73
CA LEU A 437 0.27 -5.78 -47.88
C LEU A 437 0.28 -4.48 -47.06
N LEU A 438 -0.80 -3.72 -47.08
CA LEU A 438 -0.98 -2.53 -46.25
C LEU A 438 -0.87 -2.88 -44.76
N TYR A 439 -1.55 -3.94 -44.32
CA TYR A 439 -1.45 -4.40 -42.94
C TYR A 439 -0.02 -4.88 -42.63
N ALA A 440 0.65 -5.59 -43.53
CA ALA A 440 2.01 -6.06 -43.33
C ALA A 440 3.02 -4.92 -43.08
N ILE A 441 2.82 -3.76 -43.71
CA ILE A 441 3.70 -2.59 -43.58
C ILE A 441 3.37 -1.78 -42.31
N ALA A 442 2.15 -1.84 -41.80
CA ALA A 442 1.68 -1.00 -40.70
C ALA A 442 2.43 -1.22 -39.35
N PRO A 443 2.61 -2.45 -38.83
CA PRO A 443 3.33 -2.68 -37.58
C PRO A 443 4.81 -2.24 -37.63
N PRO A 444 5.56 -2.48 -38.72
CA PRO A 444 6.91 -1.92 -38.91
C PRO A 444 6.97 -0.39 -38.87
N LEU A 445 5.91 0.29 -39.32
CA LEU A 445 5.81 1.75 -39.28
C LEU A 445 5.16 2.29 -37.98
N MET A 446 4.95 1.42 -36.98
CA MET A 446 4.29 1.77 -35.72
C MET A 446 2.85 2.30 -35.88
N LEU A 447 2.21 2.06 -37.03
CA LEU A 447 0.83 2.46 -37.29
C LEU A 447 -0.15 1.62 -36.45
N PRO A 448 -1.24 2.22 -35.93
CA PRO A 448 -2.21 1.49 -35.12
C PRO A 448 -2.95 0.43 -35.95
N GLY A 449 -2.98 -0.81 -35.48
CA GLY A 449 -3.63 -1.92 -36.19
C GLY A 449 -5.17 -1.92 -36.12
N LEU A 450 -5.76 -1.31 -35.08
CA LEU A 450 -7.21 -1.32 -34.87
C LEU A 450 -8.01 -0.72 -36.04
N PRO A 451 -7.66 0.47 -36.59
CA PRO A 451 -8.36 1.01 -37.76
C PRO A 451 -8.31 0.06 -38.96
N ILE A 452 -7.16 -0.57 -39.21
CA ILE A 452 -6.97 -1.48 -40.34
C ILE A 452 -7.83 -2.73 -40.14
N THR A 453 -7.85 -3.31 -38.95
CA THR A 453 -8.73 -4.45 -38.61
C THR A 453 -10.21 -4.14 -38.78
N VAL A 454 -10.65 -2.94 -38.37
CA VAL A 454 -12.05 -2.52 -38.56
C VAL A 454 -12.40 -2.46 -40.04
N VAL A 455 -11.54 -1.83 -40.85
CA VAL A 455 -11.67 -1.79 -42.32
C VAL A 455 -11.74 -3.20 -42.90
N GLY A 456 -10.88 -4.13 -42.44
CA GLY A 456 -10.91 -5.51 -42.90
C GLY A 456 -12.25 -6.23 -42.66
N GLY A 457 -12.86 -6.05 -41.48
CA GLY A 457 -14.16 -6.65 -41.20
C GLY A 457 -15.33 -5.98 -41.91
N VAL A 458 -15.27 -4.66 -42.12
CA VAL A 458 -16.28 -3.93 -42.90
C VAL A 458 -16.22 -4.30 -44.38
N LEU A 459 -15.02 -4.46 -44.95
CA LEU A 459 -14.83 -4.68 -46.37
C LEU A 459 -15.00 -6.15 -46.80
N PHE A 460 -14.50 -7.10 -46.01
CA PHE A 460 -14.43 -8.51 -46.39
C PHE A 460 -15.35 -9.41 -45.55
N GLY A 461 -16.14 -8.83 -44.65
CA GLY A 461 -17.04 -9.56 -43.78
C GLY A 461 -16.34 -10.37 -42.68
N PRO A 462 -17.10 -11.13 -41.87
CA PRO A 462 -16.59 -11.79 -40.67
C PRO A 462 -15.59 -12.92 -40.97
N LEU A 463 -15.86 -13.74 -42.00
CA LEU A 463 -15.03 -14.90 -42.32
C LEU A 463 -13.74 -14.50 -43.05
N TRP A 464 -13.86 -13.87 -44.21
CA TRP A 464 -12.71 -13.51 -45.04
C TRP A 464 -11.93 -12.34 -44.45
N GLY A 465 -12.59 -11.39 -43.80
CA GLY A 465 -11.92 -10.35 -43.03
C GLY A 465 -11.04 -10.91 -41.92
N ALA A 466 -11.49 -11.96 -41.21
CA ALA A 466 -10.69 -12.58 -40.15
C ALA A 466 -9.45 -13.27 -40.71
N VAL A 467 -9.58 -13.95 -41.87
CA VAL A 467 -8.46 -14.57 -42.58
C VAL A 467 -7.44 -13.52 -43.01
N TYR A 468 -7.87 -12.48 -43.74
CA TYR A 468 -6.95 -11.46 -44.27
C TYR A 468 -6.30 -10.61 -43.18
N VAL A 469 -7.05 -10.24 -42.13
CA VAL A 469 -6.49 -9.52 -40.96
C VAL A 469 -5.46 -10.39 -40.25
N THR A 470 -5.76 -11.66 -40.01
CA THR A 470 -4.85 -12.56 -39.29
C THR A 470 -3.54 -12.74 -40.05
N ILE A 471 -3.62 -12.96 -41.36
CA ILE A 471 -2.44 -13.11 -42.23
C ILE A 471 -1.63 -11.81 -42.27
N GLY A 472 -2.27 -10.68 -42.62
CA GLY A 472 -1.60 -9.39 -42.72
C GLY A 472 -0.97 -8.92 -41.40
N ALA A 473 -1.69 -9.08 -40.29
CA ALA A 473 -1.19 -8.75 -38.95
C ALA A 473 0.00 -9.63 -38.54
N ASN A 474 -0.05 -10.93 -38.87
CA ASN A 474 1.04 -11.85 -38.54
C ASN A 474 2.28 -11.56 -39.39
N ILE A 475 2.13 -11.28 -40.69
CA ILE A 475 3.24 -10.89 -41.56
C ILE A 475 3.88 -9.61 -41.02
N GLY A 476 3.11 -8.58 -40.72
CA GLY A 476 3.65 -7.32 -40.19
C GLY A 476 4.31 -7.47 -38.82
N ALA A 477 3.77 -8.33 -37.95
CA ALA A 477 4.41 -8.67 -36.68
C ALA A 477 5.78 -9.33 -36.88
N ASN A 478 5.87 -10.25 -37.84
CA ASN A 478 7.12 -10.93 -38.19
C ASN A 478 8.14 -9.95 -38.79
N ILE A 479 7.73 -9.04 -39.66
CA ILE A 479 8.63 -8.03 -40.22
C ILE A 479 9.19 -7.14 -39.10
N ALA A 480 8.34 -6.61 -38.22
CA ALA A 480 8.76 -5.79 -37.08
C ALA A 480 9.72 -6.55 -36.14
N PHE A 481 9.44 -7.83 -35.89
CA PHE A 481 10.30 -8.71 -35.10
C PHE A 481 11.68 -8.91 -35.74
N LEU A 482 11.73 -9.16 -37.05
CA LEU A 482 12.99 -9.38 -37.77
C LEU A 482 13.80 -8.09 -37.88
N ILE A 483 13.14 -6.94 -38.09
CA ILE A 483 13.79 -5.63 -38.05
C ILE A 483 14.46 -5.42 -36.69
N ALA A 484 13.75 -5.67 -35.59
CA ALA A 484 14.32 -5.56 -34.25
C ALA A 484 15.53 -6.50 -34.04
N ARG A 485 15.43 -7.73 -34.55
CA ARG A 485 16.45 -8.76 -34.39
C ARG A 485 17.75 -8.47 -35.13
N TYR A 486 17.65 -7.98 -36.37
CA TYR A 486 18.80 -7.86 -37.26
C TYR A 486 19.31 -6.43 -37.40
N LEU A 487 18.44 -5.42 -37.30
CA LEU A 487 18.82 -4.01 -37.48
C LEU A 487 19.03 -3.26 -36.15
N ALA A 488 18.30 -3.63 -35.08
CA ALA A 488 18.33 -2.88 -33.82
C ALA A 488 19.14 -3.56 -32.69
N ARG A 489 19.41 -4.87 -32.79
CA ARG A 489 19.99 -5.64 -31.68
C ARG A 489 21.40 -5.17 -31.29
N GLY A 490 22.27 -4.90 -32.26
CA GLY A 490 23.64 -4.41 -31.98
C GLY A 490 23.65 -3.05 -31.29
N TRP A 491 22.86 -2.09 -31.80
CA TRP A 491 22.75 -0.73 -31.23
C TRP A 491 22.12 -0.72 -29.83
N VAL A 492 21.24 -1.68 -29.54
CA VAL A 492 20.52 -1.80 -28.26
C VAL A 492 21.34 -2.56 -27.21
N GLU A 493 22.08 -3.61 -27.59
CA GLU A 493 22.99 -4.33 -26.68
C GLU A 493 24.10 -3.41 -26.14
N GLU A 494 24.63 -2.51 -26.98
CA GLU A 494 25.68 -1.54 -26.61
C GLU A 494 25.18 -0.48 -25.60
N LYS A 495 23.90 -0.11 -25.65
CA LYS A 495 23.27 0.88 -24.76
C LYS A 495 22.61 0.28 -23.51
N LEU A 496 22.46 -1.04 -23.42
CA LEU A 496 21.72 -1.72 -22.34
C LEU A 496 22.57 -2.61 -21.43
N THR A 497 23.88 -2.67 -21.63
CA THR A 497 24.82 -3.28 -20.69
C THR A 497 24.64 -2.69 -19.29
N GLY A 498 24.27 -3.54 -18.32
CA GLY A 498 24.06 -3.17 -16.91
C GLY A 498 22.62 -2.93 -16.45
N THR A 499 21.60 -3.11 -17.30
CA THR A 499 20.18 -2.99 -16.90
C THR A 499 19.43 -4.33 -16.84
N LYS A 500 18.31 -4.38 -16.10
CA LYS A 500 17.45 -5.57 -15.82
C LYS A 500 16.87 -6.30 -17.05
N LEU A 501 17.27 -5.95 -18.27
CA LEU A 501 16.91 -6.67 -19.50
C LEU A 501 17.76 -7.93 -19.73
N GLY A 502 18.99 -7.99 -19.20
CA GLY A 502 19.81 -9.21 -19.28
C GLY A 502 19.19 -10.42 -18.56
N THR A 503 18.47 -10.20 -17.46
CA THR A 503 17.78 -11.25 -16.70
C THR A 503 16.43 -11.68 -17.27
N LEU A 504 15.82 -10.84 -18.13
CA LEU A 504 14.63 -11.20 -18.91
C LEU A 504 14.97 -12.12 -20.08
N ASP A 505 16.16 -11.97 -20.66
CA ASP A 505 16.64 -12.76 -21.80
C ASP A 505 16.81 -14.25 -21.44
N GLU A 506 17.23 -14.56 -20.21
CA GLU A 506 17.34 -15.94 -19.70
C GLU A 506 15.99 -16.59 -19.38
N GLN A 507 15.02 -15.83 -18.86
CA GLN A 507 13.68 -16.36 -18.55
C GLN A 507 12.85 -16.60 -19.81
N VAL A 508 13.02 -15.77 -20.86
CA VAL A 508 12.40 -15.98 -22.17
C VAL A 508 13.07 -17.14 -22.92
N ALA A 509 14.35 -17.42 -22.70
CA ALA A 509 15.04 -18.54 -23.35
C ALA A 509 14.46 -19.93 -22.99
N LYS A 510 14.03 -20.16 -21.74
CA LYS A 510 13.52 -21.47 -21.28
C LYS A 510 12.02 -21.72 -21.55
N SER A 511 11.20 -20.68 -21.76
CA SER A 511 9.74 -20.83 -22.00
C SER A 511 9.11 -19.68 -22.80
N GLY A 512 9.84 -19.06 -23.72
CA GLY A 512 9.45 -17.84 -24.43
C GLY A 512 8.12 -17.92 -25.19
N TRP A 513 7.74 -19.08 -25.73
CA TRP A 513 6.46 -19.25 -26.40
C TRP A 513 5.25 -19.03 -25.47
N LYS A 514 5.35 -19.40 -24.18
CA LYS A 514 4.27 -19.18 -23.20
C LYS A 514 4.05 -17.69 -22.95
N VAL A 515 5.13 -16.91 -22.97
CA VAL A 515 5.09 -15.44 -22.80
C VAL A 515 4.46 -14.78 -24.02
N VAL A 516 4.83 -15.21 -25.23
CA VAL A 516 4.18 -14.76 -26.48
C VAL A 516 2.69 -15.11 -26.45
N ALA A 517 2.33 -16.35 -26.17
CA ALA A 517 0.94 -16.79 -26.10
C ALA A 517 0.12 -15.95 -25.11
N LEU A 518 0.64 -15.75 -23.90
CA LEU A 518 -0.03 -14.97 -22.86
C LEU A 518 -0.22 -13.50 -23.25
N THR A 519 0.80 -12.87 -23.85
CA THR A 519 0.72 -11.45 -24.25
C THR A 519 -0.18 -11.22 -25.47
N ARG A 520 -0.38 -12.24 -26.33
CA ARG A 520 -1.35 -12.18 -27.43
C ARG A 520 -2.79 -12.39 -26.97
N LEU A 521 -3.01 -13.30 -26.02
CA LEU A 521 -4.33 -13.53 -25.44
C LEU A 521 -4.74 -12.43 -24.45
N VAL A 522 -3.77 -11.77 -23.80
CA VAL A 522 -3.98 -10.69 -22.84
C VAL A 522 -3.23 -9.44 -23.31
N PRO A 523 -3.86 -8.55 -24.09
CA PRO A 523 -3.21 -7.37 -24.67
C PRO A 523 -2.99 -6.26 -23.63
N LEU A 524 -2.12 -6.51 -22.65
CA LEU A 524 -1.71 -5.53 -21.63
C LEU A 524 -0.76 -4.46 -22.18
N PHE A 525 -0.16 -4.72 -23.35
CA PHE A 525 0.86 -3.87 -23.96
C PHE A 525 0.54 -3.61 -25.44
N PRO A 526 0.98 -2.48 -26.01
CA PRO A 526 0.73 -2.15 -27.42
C PRO A 526 1.29 -3.23 -28.36
N PHE A 527 0.47 -3.65 -29.32
CA PHE A 527 0.80 -4.69 -30.30
C PHE A 527 2.14 -4.44 -31.02
N ASN A 528 2.33 -3.22 -31.51
CA ASN A 528 3.54 -2.84 -32.25
C ASN A 528 4.79 -2.96 -31.36
N LEU A 529 4.74 -2.42 -30.14
CA LEU A 529 5.88 -2.46 -29.21
C LEU A 529 6.28 -3.88 -28.81
N LEU A 530 5.29 -4.76 -28.62
CA LEU A 530 5.55 -6.18 -28.32
C LEU A 530 6.34 -6.86 -29.43
N ASN A 531 6.04 -6.57 -30.70
CA ASN A 531 6.71 -7.21 -31.84
C ASN A 531 8.23 -6.91 -31.83
N TYR A 532 8.60 -5.64 -31.61
CA TYR A 532 10.00 -5.24 -31.48
C TYR A 532 10.65 -5.81 -30.21
N ALA A 533 9.94 -5.75 -29.08
CA ALA A 533 10.44 -6.27 -27.81
C ALA A 533 10.79 -7.77 -27.92
N PHE A 534 9.94 -8.58 -28.54
CA PHE A 534 10.23 -10.00 -28.76
C PHE A 534 11.40 -10.22 -29.72
N GLY A 535 11.57 -9.38 -30.74
CA GLY A 535 12.69 -9.48 -31.69
C GLY A 535 14.07 -9.26 -31.04
N LEU A 536 14.12 -8.46 -29.98
CA LEU A 536 15.30 -8.23 -29.15
C LEU A 536 15.62 -9.39 -28.17
N THR A 537 14.72 -10.36 -28.01
CA THR A 537 14.96 -11.53 -27.14
C THR A 537 15.56 -12.72 -27.91
N LYS A 538 16.06 -13.71 -27.17
CA LYS A 538 16.53 -15.02 -27.69
C LYS A 538 15.44 -15.98 -28.22
N ILE A 539 14.17 -15.58 -28.33
CA ILE A 539 13.12 -16.50 -28.79
C ILE A 539 13.31 -16.91 -30.28
N PRO A 540 13.19 -18.19 -30.67
CA PRO A 540 13.23 -18.58 -32.08
C PRO A 540 12.11 -17.92 -32.88
N TRP A 541 12.42 -17.43 -34.09
CA TRP A 541 11.45 -16.77 -34.98
C TRP A 541 10.23 -17.67 -35.27
N SER A 542 10.47 -18.95 -35.57
CA SER A 542 9.40 -19.93 -35.83
C SER A 542 8.42 -20.07 -34.67
N LYS A 543 8.92 -20.12 -33.43
CA LYS A 543 8.07 -20.18 -32.22
C LYS A 543 7.28 -18.89 -32.04
N TYR A 544 7.89 -17.74 -32.29
CA TYR A 544 7.19 -16.45 -32.22
C TYR A 544 6.08 -16.33 -33.28
N ALA A 545 6.38 -16.67 -34.53
CA ALA A 545 5.47 -16.57 -35.67
C ALA A 545 4.25 -17.48 -35.50
N LEU A 546 4.47 -18.75 -35.17
CA LEU A 546 3.39 -19.73 -35.01
C LEU A 546 2.53 -19.41 -33.78
N THR A 547 3.16 -19.07 -32.65
CA THR A 547 2.41 -18.73 -31.43
C THR A 547 1.60 -17.45 -31.62
N SER A 548 2.15 -16.44 -32.32
CA SER A 548 1.43 -15.20 -32.58
C SER A 548 0.23 -15.44 -33.49
N LEU A 549 0.39 -16.22 -34.56
CA LEU A 549 -0.70 -16.58 -35.46
C LEU A 549 -1.85 -17.25 -34.70
N ILE A 550 -1.57 -18.31 -33.94
CA ILE A 550 -2.59 -19.09 -33.23
C ILE A 550 -3.26 -18.26 -32.14
N CYS A 551 -2.48 -17.58 -31.29
CA CYS A 551 -3.01 -16.91 -30.12
C CYS A 551 -3.70 -15.57 -30.42
N MET A 552 -3.43 -14.94 -31.57
CA MET A 552 -4.14 -13.72 -31.96
C MET A 552 -5.47 -14.00 -32.67
N THR A 553 -5.57 -15.13 -33.36
CA THR A 553 -6.74 -15.48 -34.19
C THR A 553 -8.08 -15.35 -33.44
N PRO A 554 -8.25 -15.85 -32.20
CA PRO A 554 -9.53 -15.71 -31.49
C PRO A 554 -9.94 -14.25 -31.25
N GLY A 555 -8.97 -13.40 -30.91
CA GLY A 555 -9.20 -11.96 -30.75
C GLY A 555 -9.56 -11.30 -32.07
N VAL A 556 -8.86 -11.63 -33.16
CA VAL A 556 -9.15 -11.13 -34.50
C VAL A 556 -10.57 -11.51 -34.94
N ILE A 557 -10.98 -12.77 -34.77
CA ILE A 557 -12.33 -13.22 -35.12
C ILE A 557 -13.38 -12.40 -34.36
N ALA A 558 -13.21 -12.21 -33.05
CA ALA A 558 -14.14 -11.43 -32.24
C ALA A 558 -14.26 -9.98 -32.75
N TYR A 559 -13.13 -9.31 -32.99
CA TYR A 559 -13.11 -7.91 -33.44
C TYR A 559 -13.62 -7.73 -34.87
N VAL A 560 -13.29 -8.64 -35.79
CA VAL A 560 -13.73 -8.57 -37.19
C VAL A 560 -15.22 -8.89 -37.29
N THR A 561 -15.72 -9.88 -36.52
CA THR A 561 -17.15 -10.18 -36.48
C THR A 561 -17.93 -8.96 -35.97
N PHE A 562 -17.44 -8.32 -34.90
CA PHE A 562 -18.01 -7.08 -34.41
C PHE A 562 -17.95 -5.95 -35.46
N SER A 563 -16.81 -5.73 -36.12
CA SER A 563 -16.67 -4.62 -37.07
C SER A 563 -17.48 -4.82 -38.35
N SER A 564 -17.68 -6.06 -38.80
CA SER A 564 -18.52 -6.38 -39.95
C SER A 564 -19.98 -5.95 -39.77
N SER A 565 -20.46 -5.89 -38.52
CA SER A 565 -21.82 -5.47 -38.17
C SER A 565 -21.94 -4.00 -37.76
N LEU A 566 -20.83 -3.25 -37.79
CA LEU A 566 -20.80 -1.86 -37.34
C LEU A 566 -21.65 -0.94 -38.21
N LEU A 567 -21.71 -1.21 -39.52
CA LEU A 567 -22.53 -0.45 -40.47
C LEU A 567 -24.04 -0.68 -40.24
N ASP A 568 -24.44 -1.91 -39.90
CA ASP A 568 -25.84 -2.23 -39.62
C ASP A 568 -26.33 -1.58 -38.32
N LEU A 569 -25.45 -1.50 -37.31
CA LEU A 569 -25.72 -0.80 -36.06
C LEU A 569 -25.91 0.72 -36.26
N VAL A 570 -25.09 1.35 -37.11
CA VAL A 570 -25.23 2.77 -37.45
C VAL A 570 -26.57 3.04 -38.19
N LYS A 571 -27.08 2.04 -38.92
CA LYS A 571 -28.40 2.07 -39.56
C LYS A 571 -29.56 1.67 -38.63
N GLY A 572 -29.30 1.47 -37.34
CA GLY A 572 -30.31 1.15 -36.33
C GLY A 572 -30.82 -0.29 -36.35
N LYS A 573 -30.16 -1.20 -37.08
CA LYS A 573 -30.51 -2.63 -37.12
C LYS A 573 -29.60 -3.43 -36.19
N VAL A 574 -30.20 -4.24 -35.32
CA VAL A 574 -29.46 -5.18 -34.47
C VAL A 574 -29.37 -6.51 -35.20
N SER A 575 -28.23 -6.78 -35.83
CA SER A 575 -27.99 -8.06 -36.53
C SER A 575 -27.58 -9.17 -35.55
N SER A 576 -27.82 -10.42 -35.92
CA SER A 576 -27.36 -11.62 -35.18
C SER A 576 -25.84 -11.63 -35.03
N GLU A 577 -25.14 -11.14 -36.04
CA GLU A 577 -23.69 -11.03 -36.14
C GLU A 577 -23.15 -10.00 -35.12
N LEU A 578 -23.90 -8.93 -34.84
CA LEU A 578 -23.55 -7.96 -33.80
C LEU A 578 -23.63 -8.57 -32.41
N LEU A 579 -24.70 -9.32 -32.10
CA LEU A 579 -24.86 -10.00 -30.82
C LEU A 579 -23.77 -11.06 -30.59
N ILE A 580 -23.44 -11.82 -31.64
CA ILE A 580 -22.34 -12.80 -31.63
C ILE A 580 -21.00 -12.09 -31.45
N GLY A 581 -20.73 -11.00 -32.18
CA GLY A 581 -19.51 -10.21 -32.08
C GLY A 581 -19.32 -9.61 -30.69
N VAL A 582 -20.35 -8.98 -30.12
CA VAL A 582 -20.33 -8.44 -28.75
C VAL A 582 -20.12 -9.56 -27.72
N GLY A 583 -20.82 -10.69 -27.87
CA GLY A 583 -20.63 -11.87 -27.02
C GLY A 583 -19.20 -12.40 -27.05
N LEU A 584 -18.61 -12.54 -28.24
CA LEU A 584 -17.23 -13.01 -28.42
C LEU A 584 -16.21 -12.02 -27.83
N VAL A 585 -16.39 -10.71 -28.03
CA VAL A 585 -15.51 -9.69 -27.45
C VAL A 585 -15.57 -9.72 -25.92
N VAL A 586 -16.77 -9.87 -25.33
CA VAL A 586 -16.96 -9.99 -23.89
C VAL A 586 -16.28 -11.27 -23.37
N ILE A 587 -16.52 -12.42 -24.01
CA ILE A 587 -15.91 -13.70 -23.62
C ILE A 587 -14.38 -13.61 -23.67
N VAL A 588 -13.81 -13.16 -24.79
CA VAL A 588 -12.35 -13.01 -24.96
C VAL A 588 -11.77 -12.03 -23.93
N SER A 589 -12.48 -10.96 -23.60
CA SER A 589 -12.06 -9.99 -22.58
C SER A 589 -12.16 -10.53 -21.14
N LEU A 590 -13.02 -11.52 -20.89
CA LEU A 590 -13.21 -12.17 -19.58
C LEU A 590 -12.24 -13.33 -19.34
N ILE A 591 -11.73 -14.00 -20.39
CA ILE A 591 -10.74 -15.10 -20.28
C ILE A 591 -9.56 -14.77 -19.35
N PRO A 592 -8.91 -13.58 -19.41
CA PRO A 592 -7.80 -13.24 -18.53
C PRO A 592 -8.20 -13.10 -17.06
N ILE A 593 -9.43 -12.63 -16.80
CA ILE A 593 -9.99 -12.45 -15.46
C ILE A 593 -10.33 -13.82 -14.85
N ILE A 594 -10.94 -14.69 -15.65
CA ILE A 594 -11.28 -16.06 -15.26
C ILE A 594 -10.01 -16.87 -15.02
N TYR A 595 -9.01 -16.79 -15.91
CA TYR A 595 -7.73 -17.46 -15.71
C TYR A 595 -7.01 -17.00 -14.43
N LYS A 596 -7.01 -15.69 -14.14
CA LYS A 596 -6.47 -15.18 -12.86
C LYS A 596 -7.22 -15.74 -11.65
N ARG A 597 -8.54 -15.83 -11.71
CA ARG A 597 -9.37 -16.39 -10.63
C ARG A 597 -9.16 -17.89 -10.46
N LEU A 598 -9.05 -18.66 -11.54
CA LEU A 598 -8.80 -20.09 -11.51
C LEU A 598 -7.39 -20.42 -11.01
N LYS A 599 -6.38 -19.66 -11.44
CA LYS A 599 -5.01 -19.80 -10.92
C LYS A 599 -4.93 -19.41 -9.44
N ALA A 600 -5.64 -18.37 -9.02
CA ALA A 600 -5.74 -18.01 -7.60
C ALA A 600 -6.47 -19.10 -6.77
N LYS A 601 -7.48 -19.77 -7.33
CA LYS A 601 -8.15 -20.92 -6.70
C LYS A 601 -7.24 -22.15 -6.61
N ARG A 602 -6.50 -22.51 -7.66
CA ARG A 602 -5.54 -23.63 -7.63
C ARG A 602 -4.39 -23.39 -6.66
N ALA A 603 -3.84 -22.17 -6.64
CA ALA A 603 -2.81 -21.78 -5.68
C ALA A 603 -3.30 -21.80 -4.22
N ASN A 604 -4.62 -21.76 -3.98
CA ASN A 604 -5.24 -21.90 -2.66
C ASN A 604 -5.65 -23.35 -2.33
N LEU A 605 -5.61 -24.28 -3.30
CA LEU A 605 -5.90 -25.71 -3.11
C LEU A 605 -4.64 -26.55 -2.97
N GLU A 606 -3.50 -26.03 -3.45
CA GLU A 606 -2.16 -26.64 -3.34
C GLU A 606 -1.31 -26.03 -2.21
N SER A 607 -1.84 -25.02 -1.50
CA SER A 607 -1.27 -24.42 -0.27
C SER A 607 -2.03 -24.86 0.95
#